data_AF-A0A975MKL3-F1
#
_entry.id   AF-A0A975MKL3-F1
#
_cell.length_a   1.000
_cell.length_b   1.000
_cell.length_c   1.000
_cell.angle_alpha   90.00
_cell.angle_beta   90.00
_cell.angle_gamma   90.00
#
_symmetry.space_group_name_H-M   'P 1'
#
loop_
_entity.id
_entity.type
_entity.pdbx_description
1 polymer ?
#
loop_
_entity_poly.entity_id
_entity_poly.type
_entity_poly.pdbx_seq_one_letter_code
_entity_poly.pdbx_strand_id
1 'polypeptide(L)'
;MKTPINWKRIILISTLIFSSTAWAVTPDEEDEKVCKKPKFRDANPGHLAEVAPESQISFHASRGTDPGSVTAEAKGEKLTVTVTNKVTFLLVNAKLPATLRDGFARVHVTAKAADGGCLGQDGWLLKIKDPAQLAEAK
;
A
#
# COMPACT_ATOMS: atom_id res chain seq x y z
N MET A 1 -77.86 23.12 -7.48
CA MET A 1 -77.11 23.01 -8.75
C MET A 1 -75.97 22.03 -8.52
N LYS A 2 -75.96 20.87 -9.22
CA LYS A 2 -75.01 19.76 -8.99
C LYS A 2 -73.80 19.95 -9.92
N THR A 3 -72.61 20.15 -9.36
CA THR A 3 -71.36 20.25 -10.15
C THR A 3 -70.85 18.85 -10.51
N PRO A 4 -70.60 18.53 -11.80
CA PRO A 4 -70.07 17.24 -12.19
C PRO A 4 -68.59 17.13 -11.83
N ILE A 5 -68.27 16.16 -10.98
CA ILE A 5 -66.91 15.79 -10.60
C ILE A 5 -66.19 15.25 -11.83
N ASN A 6 -65.17 16.00 -12.27
CA ASN A 6 -64.42 15.71 -13.48
C ASN A 6 -63.26 14.76 -13.12
N TRP A 7 -63.46 13.46 -13.40
CA TRP A 7 -62.55 12.34 -13.07
C TRP A 7 -61.08 12.61 -13.42
N LYS A 8 -60.81 13.34 -14.52
CA LYS A 8 -59.45 13.70 -14.94
C LYS A 8 -58.66 14.49 -13.89
N ARG A 9 -59.35 15.24 -13.01
CA ARG A 9 -58.70 15.99 -11.91
C ARG A 9 -58.42 15.14 -10.67
N ILE A 10 -59.14 14.03 -10.49
CA ILE A 10 -58.91 13.11 -9.35
C ILE A 10 -57.63 12.29 -9.60
N ILE A 11 -57.35 11.92 -10.85
CA ILE A 11 -56.11 11.17 -11.19
C ILE A 11 -54.86 12.02 -10.91
N LEU A 12 -54.90 13.34 -11.12
CA LEU A 12 -53.76 14.24 -10.95
C LEU A 12 -53.38 14.53 -9.48
N ILE A 13 -54.26 14.22 -8.51
CA ILE A 13 -54.01 14.45 -7.08
C ILE A 13 -53.50 13.17 -6.40
N SER A 14 -53.71 11.99 -7.01
CA SER A 14 -53.29 10.69 -6.46
C SER A 14 -51.79 10.38 -6.59
N THR A 15 -51.02 11.13 -7.39
CA THR A 15 -49.62 10.79 -7.72
C THR A 15 -48.56 11.43 -6.82
N LEU A 16 -48.95 12.20 -5.79
CA LEU A 16 -48.01 12.92 -4.91
C LEU A 16 -47.73 12.23 -3.55
N ILE A 17 -48.23 11.01 -3.31
CA ILE A 17 -48.11 10.34 -1.99
C ILE A 17 -47.06 9.22 -1.97
N PHE A 18 -46.28 9.03 -3.04
CA PHE A 18 -45.08 8.19 -3.01
C PHE A 18 -43.84 9.03 -2.69
N SER A 19 -43.89 9.80 -1.60
CA SER A 19 -42.66 10.32 -1.01
C SER A 19 -41.91 9.14 -0.39
N SER A 20 -40.95 8.62 -1.15
CA SER A 20 -39.95 7.67 -0.69
C SER A 20 -39.42 8.12 0.68
N THR A 21 -39.68 7.35 1.73
CA THR A 21 -38.86 7.44 2.94
C THR A 21 -37.50 6.87 2.55
N ALA A 22 -36.64 7.71 2.00
CA ALA A 22 -35.23 7.40 1.92
C ALA A 22 -34.77 7.29 3.37
N TRP A 23 -34.50 6.06 3.81
CA TRP A 23 -33.78 5.85 5.05
C TRP A 23 -32.38 6.36 4.76
N ALA A 24 -32.12 7.62 5.12
CA ALA A 24 -30.77 8.12 5.25
C ALA A 24 -30.18 7.36 6.43
N VAL A 25 -29.68 6.15 6.15
CA VAL A 25 -28.68 5.51 6.98
C VAL A 25 -27.50 6.45 6.90
N THR A 26 -27.42 7.39 7.84
CA THR A 26 -26.14 7.96 8.21
C THR A 26 -25.36 6.76 8.72
N PRO A 27 -24.34 6.25 8.01
CA PRO A 27 -23.43 5.34 8.66
C PRO A 27 -23.00 6.05 9.94
N ASP A 28 -23.17 5.38 11.08
CA ASP A 28 -22.56 5.80 12.33
C ASP A 28 -21.18 6.36 12.00
N GLU A 29 -20.86 7.54 12.51
CA GLU A 29 -19.49 8.03 12.57
C GLU A 29 -18.71 7.08 13.49
N GLU A 30 -18.50 5.84 13.05
CA GLU A 30 -17.32 5.08 13.43
C GLU A 30 -16.18 5.99 13.00
N ASP A 31 -15.48 6.58 13.97
CA ASP A 31 -14.26 7.35 13.74
C ASP A 31 -13.46 6.63 12.65
N GLU A 32 -13.55 7.09 11.39
CA GLU A 32 -12.90 6.42 10.27
C GLU A 32 -11.43 6.45 10.63
N LYS A 33 -10.89 5.31 11.08
CA LYS A 33 -9.50 5.23 11.53
C LYS A 33 -8.66 5.62 10.33
N VAL A 34 -8.20 6.87 10.33
CA VAL A 34 -7.52 7.49 9.19
C VAL A 34 -6.36 6.58 8.82
N CYS A 35 -6.55 5.82 7.74
CA CYS A 35 -5.56 4.88 7.27
C CYS A 35 -4.33 5.68 6.84
N LYS A 36 -3.25 5.56 7.62
CA LYS A 36 -1.95 6.11 7.27
C LYS A 36 -1.16 5.02 6.57
N LYS A 37 -1.23 5.01 5.24
CA LYS A 37 -0.51 4.04 4.41
C LYS A 37 0.99 4.04 4.75
N PRO A 38 1.60 2.86 4.94
CA PRO A 38 3.05 2.74 5.10
C PRO A 38 3.79 3.40 3.95
N LYS A 39 4.77 4.23 4.28
CA LYS A 39 5.70 4.84 3.32
C LYS A 39 7.09 4.26 3.52
N PHE A 40 7.78 4.03 2.42
CA PHE A 40 9.15 3.53 2.41
C PHE A 40 10.09 4.63 1.93
N ARG A 41 11.29 4.69 2.52
CA ARG A 41 12.30 5.72 2.18
C ARG A 41 13.70 5.25 2.56
N ASP A 42 14.69 6.05 2.19
CA ASP A 42 16.10 5.86 2.54
C ASP A 42 16.62 4.47 2.16
N ALA A 43 16.26 4.01 0.95
CA ALA A 43 16.75 2.76 0.42
C ALA A 43 18.27 2.83 0.24
N ASN A 44 18.97 1.91 0.87
CA ASN A 44 20.40 1.73 0.76
C ASN A 44 20.69 0.25 0.50
N PRO A 45 21.27 -0.11 -0.65
CA PRO A 45 21.71 0.74 -1.77
C PRO A 45 20.55 1.47 -2.47
N GLY A 46 20.84 2.67 -2.99
CA GLY A 46 19.87 3.54 -3.65
C GLY A 46 19.39 3.03 -5.03
N HIS A 47 18.48 3.79 -5.65
CA HIS A 47 17.96 3.47 -6.97
C HIS A 47 19.08 3.38 -8.02
N LEU A 48 19.09 2.29 -8.80
CA LEU A 48 20.07 1.94 -9.83
C LEU A 48 21.51 1.74 -9.33
N ALA A 49 21.71 1.60 -8.02
CA ALA A 49 23.01 1.25 -7.46
C ALA A 49 23.47 -0.12 -7.95
N GLU A 50 24.78 -0.24 -8.16
CA GLU A 50 25.43 -1.49 -8.57
C GLU A 50 25.80 -2.30 -7.34
N VAL A 51 25.31 -3.54 -7.28
CA VAL A 51 25.54 -4.44 -6.17
C VAL A 51 25.78 -5.87 -6.62
N ALA A 52 26.54 -6.60 -5.81
CA ALA A 52 26.71 -8.03 -5.97
C ALA A 52 25.45 -8.79 -5.54
N PRO A 53 25.24 -10.02 -6.03
CA PRO A 53 24.35 -10.98 -5.38
C PRO A 53 24.70 -11.09 -3.89
N GLU A 54 23.74 -11.49 -3.06
CA GLU A 54 23.95 -11.59 -1.60
C GLU A 54 24.26 -10.28 -0.85
N SER A 55 24.27 -9.14 -1.54
CA SER A 55 24.46 -7.85 -0.89
C SER A 55 23.33 -7.56 0.11
N GLN A 56 23.70 -6.84 1.16
CA GLN A 56 22.75 -6.40 2.17
C GLN A 56 22.03 -5.14 1.69
N ILE A 57 20.71 -5.12 1.89
CA ILE A 57 19.87 -3.98 1.60
C ILE A 57 19.17 -3.52 2.88
N SER A 58 18.86 -2.24 2.92
CA SER A 58 18.19 -1.61 4.05
C SER A 58 17.26 -0.51 3.55
N PHE A 59 16.16 -0.31 4.28
CA PHE A 59 15.22 0.78 4.03
C PHE A 59 14.45 1.11 5.29
N HIS A 60 13.86 2.31 5.33
CA HIS A 60 13.01 2.77 6.41
C HIS A 60 11.54 2.63 6.03
N ALA A 61 10.74 2.04 6.92
CA ALA A 61 9.28 2.11 6.85
C ALA A 61 8.75 3.13 7.86
N SER A 62 7.70 3.85 7.48
CA SER A 62 7.10 4.91 8.31
C SER A 62 6.58 4.40 9.65
N ARG A 63 6.50 5.31 10.63
CA ARG A 63 5.81 5.06 11.91
C ARG A 63 4.35 4.65 11.66
N GLY A 64 3.87 3.67 12.42
CA GLY A 64 2.52 3.12 12.25
C GLY A 64 2.43 2.00 11.22
N THR A 65 3.56 1.54 10.69
CA THR A 65 3.63 0.27 9.95
C THR A 65 3.65 -0.88 10.95
N ASP A 66 2.89 -1.95 10.68
CA ASP A 66 2.96 -3.18 11.48
C ASP A 66 4.30 -3.90 11.20
N PRO A 67 5.18 -4.05 12.22
CA PRO A 67 6.48 -4.71 12.05
C PRO A 67 6.39 -6.15 11.53
N GLY A 68 5.32 -6.88 11.86
CA GLY A 68 5.14 -8.27 11.45
C GLY A 68 4.67 -8.43 10.01
N SER A 69 4.23 -7.34 9.37
CA SER A 69 3.64 -7.37 8.03
C SER A 69 4.58 -7.00 6.90
N VAL A 70 5.80 -6.57 7.22
CA VAL A 70 6.77 -6.09 6.24
C VAL A 70 7.31 -7.26 5.44
N THR A 71 7.15 -7.19 4.11
CA THR A 71 7.76 -8.12 3.17
C THR A 71 8.62 -7.38 2.17
N ALA A 72 9.70 -8.02 1.75
CA ALA A 72 10.56 -7.56 0.67
C ALA A 72 10.78 -8.71 -0.30
N GLU A 73 10.75 -8.42 -1.59
CA GLU A 73 10.94 -9.39 -2.66
C GLU A 73 11.92 -8.81 -3.67
N ALA A 74 12.85 -9.62 -4.17
CA ALA A 74 13.72 -9.23 -5.28
C ALA A 74 13.42 -10.13 -6.48
N LYS A 75 13.01 -9.54 -7.61
CA LYS A 75 12.70 -10.29 -8.84
C LYS A 75 11.65 -11.41 -8.62
N GLY A 76 10.72 -11.20 -7.69
CA GLY A 76 9.66 -12.15 -7.32
C GLY A 76 10.08 -13.20 -6.27
N GLU A 77 11.33 -13.20 -5.81
CA GLU A 77 11.80 -14.07 -4.74
C GLU A 77 11.71 -13.37 -3.38
N LYS A 78 11.08 -14.03 -2.39
CA LYS A 78 10.91 -13.47 -1.04
C LYS A 78 12.24 -13.40 -0.30
N LEU A 79 12.51 -12.24 0.29
CA LEU A 79 13.72 -12.01 1.08
C LEU A 79 13.44 -12.25 2.56
N THR A 80 14.45 -12.77 3.25
CA THR A 80 14.45 -12.79 4.72
C THR A 80 14.69 -11.38 5.23
N VAL A 81 13.65 -10.79 5.84
CA VAL A 81 13.70 -9.44 6.42
C VAL A 81 13.94 -9.51 7.93
N THR A 82 14.74 -8.56 8.42
CA THR A 82 14.93 -8.30 9.86
C THR A 82 14.45 -6.89 10.14
N VAL A 83 13.46 -6.76 11.02
CA VAL A 83 12.82 -5.47 11.33
C VAL A 83 13.25 -5.00 12.71
N THR A 84 13.86 -3.82 12.77
CA THR A 84 14.27 -3.15 14.02
C THR A 84 13.41 -1.92 14.24
N ASN A 85 12.68 -1.87 15.35
CA ASN A 85 11.89 -0.68 15.70
C ASN A 85 12.78 0.43 16.29
N LYS A 86 12.80 1.60 15.66
CA LYS A 86 13.58 2.78 16.08
C LYS A 86 12.69 3.91 16.65
N VAL A 87 11.49 3.59 17.12
CA VAL A 87 10.46 4.50 17.70
C VAL A 87 9.83 5.46 16.68
N THR A 88 10.65 6.12 15.87
CA THR A 88 10.23 7.10 14.84
C THR A 88 10.01 6.47 13.47
N PHE A 89 10.61 5.32 13.22
CA PHE A 89 10.47 4.52 12.00
C PHE A 89 10.89 3.07 12.29
N LEU A 90 10.64 2.18 11.33
CA LEU A 90 11.13 0.81 11.36
C LEU A 90 12.32 0.72 10.40
N LEU A 91 13.47 0.29 10.90
CA LEU A 91 14.63 -0.03 10.07
C LEU A 91 14.50 -1.48 9.63
N VAL A 92 14.40 -1.69 8.32
CA VAL A 92 14.27 -3.01 7.72
C VAL A 92 15.56 -3.35 7.02
N ASN A 93 16.15 -4.49 7.38
CA ASN A 93 17.33 -5.04 6.73
C ASN A 93 16.97 -6.34 6.04
N ALA A 94 17.52 -6.57 4.86
CA ALA A 94 17.35 -7.83 4.14
C ALA A 94 18.63 -8.18 3.38
N LYS A 95 18.75 -9.44 3.00
CA LYS A 95 19.85 -9.92 2.16
C LYS A 95 19.29 -10.33 0.80
N LEU A 96 19.94 -9.89 -0.28
CA LEU A 96 19.58 -10.34 -1.62
C LEU A 96 19.86 -11.85 -1.78
N PRO A 97 19.09 -12.58 -2.60
CA PRO A 97 19.33 -13.99 -2.81
C PRO A 97 20.50 -14.20 -3.78
N ALA A 98 21.21 -15.32 -3.61
CA ALA A 98 22.35 -15.70 -4.46
C ALA A 98 21.93 -16.10 -5.89
N THR A 99 20.63 -16.31 -6.10
CA THR A 99 20.02 -16.63 -7.40
C THR A 99 20.02 -15.44 -8.36
N LEU A 100 20.17 -14.22 -7.85
CA LEU A 100 20.29 -13.04 -8.68
C LEU A 100 21.59 -13.09 -9.46
N ARG A 101 21.48 -13.02 -10.79
CA ARG A 101 22.59 -12.91 -11.71
C ARG A 101 22.39 -11.69 -12.60
N ASP A 102 23.49 -11.19 -13.14
CA ASP A 102 23.64 -10.02 -14.00
C ASP A 102 22.34 -9.43 -14.58
N GLY A 103 22.14 -8.13 -14.36
CA GLY A 103 21.01 -7.39 -14.91
C GLY A 103 20.34 -6.48 -13.88
N PHE A 104 19.03 -6.27 -14.03
CA PHE A 104 18.27 -5.42 -13.11
C PHE A 104 17.37 -6.28 -12.22
N ALA A 105 17.44 -6.04 -10.91
CA ALA A 105 16.54 -6.62 -9.92
C ALA A 105 15.66 -5.52 -9.33
N ARG A 106 14.34 -5.66 -9.47
CA ARG A 106 13.39 -4.82 -8.76
C ARG A 106 13.21 -5.36 -7.35
N VAL A 107 13.53 -4.53 -6.36
CA VAL A 107 13.16 -4.76 -4.97
C VAL A 107 11.74 -4.21 -4.79
N HIS A 108 10.80 -5.10 -4.51
CA HIS A 108 9.41 -4.77 -4.20
C HIS A 108 9.21 -4.90 -2.70
N VAL A 109 8.71 -3.85 -2.05
CA VAL A 109 8.43 -3.85 -0.62
C VAL A 109 6.94 -3.66 -0.39
N THR A 110 6.40 -4.35 0.59
CA THR A 110 4.99 -4.26 0.97
C THR A 110 4.89 -4.30 2.49
N ALA A 111 3.96 -3.54 3.05
CA ALA A 111 3.64 -3.62 4.47
C ALA A 111 2.20 -3.18 4.73
N LYS A 112 1.67 -3.55 5.89
CA LYS A 112 0.36 -3.11 6.39
C LYS A 112 0.54 -1.99 7.40
N ALA A 113 -0.42 -1.07 7.43
CA ALA A 113 -0.57 -0.17 8.56
C ALA A 113 -0.99 -0.98 9.81
N ALA A 114 -0.45 -0.62 10.96
CA ALA A 114 -0.85 -1.17 12.26
C ALA A 114 -2.31 -0.87 12.58
N ASP A 115 -2.79 0.31 12.15
CA ASP A 115 -4.16 0.77 12.32
C ASP A 115 -4.83 1.02 10.96
N GLY A 116 -6.11 0.69 10.83
CA GLY A 116 -6.89 0.91 9.60
C GLY A 116 -6.58 -0.07 8.46
N GLY A 117 -5.69 -1.05 8.66
CA GLY A 117 -5.56 -2.25 7.82
C GLY A 117 -5.07 -2.05 6.39
N CYS A 118 -4.64 -0.83 6.03
CA CYS A 118 -4.30 -0.52 4.65
C CYS A 118 -2.90 -0.95 4.24
N LEU A 119 -2.76 -1.25 2.94
CA LEU A 119 -1.51 -1.70 2.34
C LEU A 119 -0.70 -0.53 1.80
N GLY A 120 0.59 -0.52 2.12
CA GLY A 120 1.59 0.31 1.47
C GLY A 120 2.49 -0.58 0.62
N GLN A 121 2.80 -0.13 -0.59
CA GLN A 121 3.73 -0.79 -1.49
C GLN A 121 4.66 0.24 -2.09
N ASP A 122 5.91 -0.15 -2.31
CA ASP A 122 6.90 0.65 -3.00
C ASP A 122 7.98 -0.26 -3.59
N GLY A 123 8.93 0.30 -4.32
CA GLY A 123 10.06 -0.47 -4.81
C GLY A 123 11.04 0.36 -5.62
N TRP A 124 12.26 -0.16 -5.71
CA TRP A 124 13.32 0.44 -6.50
C TRP A 124 14.08 -0.61 -7.31
N LEU A 125 14.86 -0.16 -8.28
CA LEU A 125 15.68 -1.02 -9.12
C LEU A 125 17.11 -1.03 -8.61
N LEU A 126 17.74 -2.20 -8.62
CA LEU A 126 19.17 -2.40 -8.38
C LEU A 126 19.80 -3.03 -9.62
N LYS A 127 21.04 -2.64 -9.91
CA LYS A 127 21.87 -3.28 -10.94
C LYS A 127 22.67 -4.38 -10.27
N ILE A 128 22.41 -5.62 -10.65
CA ILE A 128 23.17 -6.78 -10.21
C ILE A 128 24.36 -6.93 -11.14
N LYS A 129 25.56 -6.91 -10.57
CA LYS A 129 26.82 -7.24 -11.26
C LYS A 129 27.54 -8.32 -10.49
N ASP A 130 28.26 -9.17 -11.19
CA ASP A 130 29.14 -10.12 -10.53
C ASP A 130 30.17 -9.43 -9.61
N PRO A 131 30.48 -10.03 -8.44
CA PRO A 131 31.41 -9.45 -7.48
C PRO A 131 32.82 -9.22 -8.05
N ALA A 132 33.22 -10.02 -9.05
CA ALA A 132 34.47 -9.81 -9.79
C ALA A 132 34.48 -8.46 -10.53
N GLN A 133 33.35 -8.05 -11.13
CA GLN A 133 33.25 -6.79 -11.87
C GLN A 133 33.10 -5.56 -10.97
N LEU A 134 32.56 -5.74 -9.76
CA LEU A 134 32.42 -4.66 -8.79
C LEU A 134 33.78 -4.26 -8.17
N ALA A 135 34.73 -5.20 -8.08
CA ALA A 135 36.08 -4.95 -7.59
C ALA A 135 36.95 -4.16 -8.58
N GLU A 136 36.66 -4.25 -9.88
CA GLU A 136 37.40 -3.56 -10.95
C GLU A 136 36.91 -2.13 -11.21
N ALA A 137 35.72 -1.77 -10.72
CA ALA A 137 35.09 -0.47 -10.92
C ALA A 137 35.46 0.58 -9.83
N LYS A 138 36.40 0.26 -8.94
CA LYS A 138 36.85 1.11 -7.82
C LYS A 138 38.31 1.52 -7.99
#